data_AF-A0A453A0X0-F1
#
_entry.id   AF-A0A453A0X0-F1
#
_cell.length_a   1.000
_cell.length_b   1.000
_cell.length_c   1.000
_cell.angle_alpha   90.00
_cell.angle_beta   90.00
_cell.angle_gamma   90.00
#
_symmetry.space_group_name_H-M   'P 1'
#
loop_
_entity.id
_entity.type
_entity.pdbx_description
1 polymer ?
#
loop_
_entity_poly.entity_id
_entity_poly.type
_entity_poly.pdbx_seq_one_letter_code
_entity_poly.pdbx_strand_id
1 'polypeptide(L)'
;MIHTASLIHDDVIDDSGMRRGKETIHQLYGTRIAVLAGDFMFAQSSWFLANLENIEVIKLISQVIKDFASGEIKQQSTLFDCDVTLDDYLLKSYYKTASLLASSTRSAAIFSGVSTAVCEQMYEYGRNLGLSFQVVDDILDFTQSAEQLGKPAGSDLAKGNLTAPVIFALQESPELREIIDSEFCDTGSLSAAMELVHRSG
;
A
#
# COMPACT_ATOMS: atom_id res chain seq x y z
N MET A 1 -12.40 10.22 -0.20
CA MET A 1 -12.66 10.10 1.25
C MET A 1 -12.06 8.83 1.81
N ILE A 2 -12.48 7.65 1.34
CA ILE A 2 -11.90 6.35 1.77
C ILE A 2 -10.37 6.33 1.66
N HIS A 3 -9.81 6.68 0.49
CA HIS A 3 -8.36 6.81 0.32
C HIS A 3 -7.70 7.82 1.26
N THR A 4 -8.38 8.92 1.58
CA THR A 4 -7.85 9.92 2.51
C THR A 4 -7.85 9.40 3.94
N ALA A 5 -8.90 8.67 4.33
CA ALA A 5 -8.99 8.03 5.64
C ALA A 5 -7.85 7.02 5.82
N SER A 6 -7.61 6.17 4.81
CA SER A 6 -6.52 5.18 4.86
C SER A 6 -5.16 5.85 5.02
N LEU A 7 -4.85 6.92 4.26
CA LEU A 7 -3.58 7.63 4.42
C LEU A 7 -3.38 8.22 5.83
N ILE A 8 -4.44 8.73 6.45
CA ILE A 8 -4.36 9.29 7.81
C ILE A 8 -4.05 8.19 8.84
N HIS A 9 -4.67 7.03 8.69
CA HIS A 9 -4.40 5.87 9.55
C HIS A 9 -3.01 5.28 9.29
N ASP A 10 -2.61 5.13 8.03
CA ASP A 10 -1.28 4.66 7.64
C ASP A 10 -0.18 5.58 8.21
N ASP A 11 -0.36 6.91 8.13
CA ASP A 11 0.58 7.87 8.71
C ASP A 11 0.84 7.61 10.20
N VAL A 12 -0.20 7.23 10.95
CA VAL A 12 -0.10 6.90 12.38
C VAL A 12 0.63 5.57 12.60
N ILE A 13 0.30 4.55 11.81
CA ILE A 13 0.88 3.21 11.92
C ILE A 13 2.37 3.24 11.59
N ASP A 14 2.74 3.99 10.55
CA ASP A 14 4.11 4.08 10.04
C ASP A 14 4.98 5.14 10.72
N ASP A 15 4.45 5.86 11.71
CA ASP A 15 5.06 7.03 12.38
C ASP A 15 5.62 8.05 11.38
N SER A 16 4.85 8.35 10.33
CA SER A 16 5.29 9.17 9.21
C SER A 16 5.25 10.67 9.53
N GLY A 17 6.39 11.36 9.51
CA GLY A 17 6.45 12.80 9.80
C GLY A 17 5.79 13.69 8.73
N MET A 18 5.81 13.26 7.47
CA MET A 18 5.40 14.07 6.31
C MET A 18 4.51 13.30 5.33
N ARG A 19 3.50 13.97 4.77
CA ARG A 19 2.64 13.46 3.69
C ARG A 19 2.37 14.56 2.67
N ARG A 20 2.67 14.30 1.39
CA ARG A 20 2.49 15.26 0.28
C ARG A 20 3.14 16.63 0.55
N GLY A 21 4.35 16.62 1.13
CA GLY A 21 5.15 17.81 1.42
C GLY A 21 4.65 18.65 2.61
N LYS A 22 3.74 18.12 3.44
CA LYS A 22 3.25 18.77 4.67
C LYS A 22 3.34 17.83 5.86
N GLU A 23 3.39 18.38 7.06
CA GLU A 23 3.34 17.60 8.30
C GLU A 23 2.05 16.77 8.36
N THR A 24 2.15 15.55 8.87
CA THR A 24 1.01 14.65 9.01
C THR A 24 0.08 15.08 10.15
N ILE A 25 -1.17 14.62 10.11
CA ILE A 25 -2.19 15.01 11.11
C ILE A 25 -1.75 14.60 12.53
N HIS A 26 -1.10 13.44 12.67
CA HIS A 26 -0.70 12.97 13.99
C HIS A 26 0.48 13.75 14.57
N GLN A 27 1.36 14.32 13.73
CA GLN A 27 2.41 15.24 14.17
C GLN A 27 1.82 16.57 14.64
N LEU A 28 0.87 17.12 13.88
CA LEU A 28 0.26 18.41 14.20
C LEU A 28 -0.70 18.38 15.39
N TYR A 29 -1.49 17.32 15.51
CA TYR A 29 -2.63 17.26 16.44
C TYR A 29 -2.64 16.04 17.35
N GLY A 30 -1.61 15.19 17.26
CA GLY A 30 -1.49 13.97 18.04
C GLY A 30 -2.25 12.79 17.45
N THR A 31 -1.79 11.58 17.80
CA THR A 31 -2.33 10.30 17.33
C THR A 31 -3.83 10.16 17.53
N ARG A 32 -4.36 10.59 18.68
CA ARG A 32 -5.79 10.45 19.00
C ARG A 32 -6.67 11.24 18.03
N ILE A 33 -6.24 12.44 17.64
CA ILE A 33 -6.99 13.26 16.68
C ILE A 33 -6.88 12.69 15.27
N ALA A 34 -5.71 12.18 14.88
CA ALA A 34 -5.52 11.54 13.58
C ALA A 34 -6.43 10.31 13.40
N VAL A 35 -6.49 9.42 14.40
CA VAL A 35 -7.38 8.25 14.36
C VAL A 35 -8.84 8.67 14.19
N LEU A 36 -9.31 9.62 15.01
CA LEU A 36 -10.69 10.14 14.92
C LEU A 36 -10.97 10.83 13.58
N ALA A 37 -9.98 11.51 12.99
CA ALA A 37 -10.12 12.14 11.68
C ALA A 37 -10.29 11.09 10.57
N GLY A 38 -9.53 10.00 10.62
CA GLY A 38 -9.70 8.87 9.71
C GLY A 38 -11.06 8.19 9.88
N ASP A 39 -11.49 7.94 11.12
CA ASP A 39 -12.80 7.35 11.43
C ASP A 39 -13.94 8.22 10.92
N PHE A 40 -13.84 9.54 11.12
CA PHE A 40 -14.80 10.51 10.59
C PHE A 40 -14.89 10.45 9.07
N MET A 41 -13.75 10.39 8.38
CA MET A 41 -13.71 10.29 6.91
C MET A 41 -14.33 8.97 6.41
N PHE A 42 -14.09 7.85 7.09
CA PHE A 42 -14.75 6.58 6.78
C PHE A 42 -16.26 6.68 7.01
N ALA A 43 -16.70 7.17 8.16
CA ALA A 43 -18.13 7.33 8.48
C ALA A 43 -18.85 8.21 7.45
N GLN A 44 -18.26 9.35 7.09
CA GLN A 44 -18.83 10.25 6.09
C GLN A 44 -18.84 9.61 4.69
N SER A 45 -17.83 8.82 4.33
CA SER A 45 -17.83 8.07 3.07
C SER A 45 -18.93 7.00 3.03
N SER A 46 -19.15 6.27 4.13
CA SER A 46 -20.22 5.30 4.28
C SER A 46 -21.60 5.95 4.18
N TRP A 47 -21.76 7.15 4.75
CA TRP A 47 -22.98 7.93 4.60
C TRP A 47 -23.26 8.30 3.14
N PHE A 48 -22.25 8.78 2.40
CA PHE A 48 -22.41 9.08 0.98
C PHE A 48 -22.71 7.83 0.15
N LEU A 49 -22.05 6.70 0.43
CA LEU A 49 -22.32 5.42 -0.25
C LEU A 49 -23.75 4.94 -0.03
N ALA A 50 -24.27 5.02 1.19
CA ALA A 50 -25.64 4.64 1.51
C ALA A 50 -26.66 5.48 0.71
N ASN A 51 -26.39 6.78 0.54
CA ASN A 51 -27.24 7.69 -0.25
C ASN A 51 -27.18 7.45 -1.77
N LEU A 52 -26.30 6.57 -2.27
CA LEU A 52 -26.33 6.17 -3.68
C LEU A 52 -27.44 5.17 -3.99
N GLU A 53 -28.04 4.56 -2.97
CA GLU A 53 -29.15 3.60 -3.08
C GLU A 53 -28.88 2.42 -4.03
N ASN A 54 -27.60 2.06 -4.21
CA ASN A 54 -27.16 0.94 -5.04
C ASN A 54 -26.43 -0.09 -4.19
N ILE A 55 -27.11 -1.19 -3.84
CA ILE A 55 -26.59 -2.23 -2.94
C ILE A 55 -25.33 -2.91 -3.50
N GLU A 56 -25.23 -3.08 -4.82
CA GLU A 56 -24.06 -3.70 -5.44
C GLU A 56 -22.82 -2.82 -5.23
N VAL A 57 -22.93 -1.53 -5.52
CA VAL A 57 -21.85 -0.56 -5.31
C VAL A 57 -21.50 -0.39 -3.84
N ILE A 58 -22.51 -0.32 -2.97
CA ILE A 58 -22.29 -0.23 -1.52
C ILE A 58 -21.46 -1.41 -1.04
N LYS A 59 -21.83 -2.64 -1.38
CA LYS A 59 -21.07 -3.84 -1.01
C LYS A 59 -19.66 -3.82 -1.57
N LEU A 60 -19.50 -3.44 -2.83
CA LEU A 60 -18.21 -3.39 -3.51
C LEU A 60 -17.26 -2.41 -2.82
N ILE A 61 -17.71 -1.20 -2.50
CA ILE A 61 -16.87 -0.20 -1.84
C ILE A 61 -16.67 -0.52 -0.35
N SER A 62 -17.65 -1.09 0.35
CA SER A 62 -17.45 -1.58 1.72
C SER A 62 -16.41 -2.69 1.79
N GLN A 63 -16.31 -3.54 0.76
CA GLN A 63 -15.26 -4.55 0.67
C GLN A 63 -13.87 -3.91 0.59
N VAL A 64 -13.70 -2.76 -0.08
CA VAL A 64 -12.41 -2.03 -0.12
C VAL A 64 -11.95 -1.60 1.27
N ILE A 65 -12.86 -1.15 2.14
CA ILE A 65 -12.51 -0.75 3.51
C ILE A 65 -11.98 -1.96 4.30
N LYS A 66 -12.63 -3.13 4.13
CA LYS A 66 -12.15 -4.39 4.70
C LYS A 66 -10.80 -4.79 4.11
N ASP A 67 -10.63 -4.65 2.80
CA ASP A 67 -9.39 -4.99 2.10
C ASP A 67 -8.23 -4.15 2.63
N PHE A 68 -8.40 -2.83 2.78
CA PHE A 68 -7.38 -1.94 3.37
C PHE A 68 -6.91 -2.42 4.74
N ALA A 69 -7.84 -2.67 5.66
CA ALA A 69 -7.48 -3.18 6.98
C ALA A 69 -6.79 -4.55 6.90
N SER A 70 -7.24 -5.45 6.02
CA SER A 70 -6.66 -6.79 5.84
C SER A 70 -5.25 -6.72 5.27
N GLY A 71 -5.02 -5.84 4.29
CA GLY A 71 -3.72 -5.60 3.68
C GLY A 71 -2.73 -5.03 4.68
N GLU A 72 -3.15 -4.08 5.52
CA GLU A 72 -2.32 -3.50 6.56
C GLU A 72 -1.94 -4.53 7.64
N ILE A 73 -2.91 -5.30 8.14
CA ILE A 73 -2.65 -6.38 9.12
C ILE A 73 -1.67 -7.41 8.53
N LYS A 74 -1.86 -7.81 7.27
CA LYS A 74 -0.97 -8.76 6.60
C LYS A 74 0.45 -8.19 6.48
N GLN A 75 0.61 -6.93 6.08
CA GLN A 75 1.91 -6.26 6.01
C GLN A 75 2.65 -6.29 7.35
N GLN A 76 1.97 -5.90 8.44
CA GLN A 76 2.55 -5.89 9.78
C GLN A 76 2.98 -7.29 10.24
N SER A 77 2.25 -8.34 9.82
CA SER A 77 2.57 -9.73 10.19
C SER A 77 3.74 -10.34 9.41
N THR A 78 4.20 -9.70 8.33
CA THR A 78 5.25 -10.21 7.43
C THR A 78 6.46 -9.28 7.35
N LEU A 79 6.64 -8.37 8.31
CA LEU A 79 7.83 -7.53 8.36
C LEU A 79 9.06 -8.40 8.60
N PHE A 80 10.13 -8.14 7.85
CA PHE A 80 11.40 -8.88 7.85
C PHE A 80 11.27 -10.39 7.51
N ASP A 81 10.11 -10.84 7.03
CA ASP A 81 9.88 -12.24 6.66
C ASP A 81 10.46 -12.53 5.26
N CYS A 82 11.68 -13.05 5.22
CA CYS A 82 12.36 -13.45 3.98
C CYS A 82 11.68 -14.59 3.22
N ASP A 83 10.72 -15.31 3.83
CA ASP A 83 9.99 -16.38 3.17
C ASP A 83 8.69 -15.88 2.48
N VAL A 84 8.45 -14.56 2.49
CA VAL A 84 7.32 -13.94 1.78
C VAL A 84 7.37 -14.23 0.27
N THR A 85 6.24 -14.68 -0.27
CA THR A 85 6.15 -15.04 -1.69
C THR A 85 5.71 -13.86 -2.56
N LEU A 86 5.94 -13.95 -3.87
CA LEU A 86 5.39 -12.97 -4.82
C LEU A 86 3.85 -12.95 -4.79
N ASP A 87 3.20 -14.08 -4.53
CA ASP A 87 1.74 -14.16 -4.40
C ASP A 87 1.24 -13.43 -3.14
N ASP A 88 1.94 -13.58 -2.01
CA ASP A 88 1.65 -12.80 -0.79
C ASP A 88 1.80 -11.30 -1.04
N TYR A 89 2.87 -10.90 -1.74
CA TYR A 89 3.10 -9.52 -2.15
C TYR A 89 1.97 -8.99 -3.04
N LEU A 90 1.60 -9.73 -4.09
CA LEU A 90 0.53 -9.31 -5.02
C LEU A 90 -0.83 -9.23 -4.32
N LEU A 91 -1.11 -10.13 -3.38
CA LEU A 91 -2.34 -10.11 -2.59
C LEU A 91 -2.37 -8.89 -1.66
N LYS A 92 -1.26 -8.60 -0.96
CA LYS A 92 -1.10 -7.39 -0.14
C LYS A 92 -1.30 -6.13 -0.97
N SER A 93 -0.61 -6.03 -2.12
CA SER A 93 -0.70 -4.89 -3.04
C SER A 93 -2.11 -4.73 -3.64
N TYR A 94 -2.80 -5.85 -3.90
CA TYR A 94 -4.21 -5.81 -4.26
C TYR A 94 -5.03 -5.18 -3.13
N TYR A 95 -4.88 -5.66 -1.90
CA TYR A 95 -5.65 -5.16 -0.77
C TYR A 95 -5.40 -3.68 -0.47
N LYS A 96 -4.14 -3.27 -0.31
CA LYS A 96 -3.78 -1.88 0.05
C LYS A 96 -4.03 -0.87 -1.07
N THR A 97 -3.88 -1.28 -2.33
CA THR A 97 -3.82 -0.33 -3.46
C THR A 97 -4.84 -0.64 -4.54
N ALA A 98 -4.79 -1.83 -5.13
CA ALA A 98 -5.56 -2.10 -6.36
C ALA A 98 -7.07 -2.30 -6.14
N SER A 99 -7.48 -2.76 -4.96
CA SER A 99 -8.88 -3.03 -4.59
C SER A 99 -9.76 -1.80 -4.76
N LEU A 100 -9.25 -0.62 -4.36
CA LEU A 100 -9.95 0.64 -4.52
C LEU A 100 -10.14 1.03 -5.98
N LEU A 101 -9.09 0.89 -6.81
CA LEU A 101 -9.15 1.24 -8.23
C LEU A 101 -10.10 0.29 -8.98
N ALA A 102 -9.99 -1.01 -8.74
CA ALA A 102 -10.85 -2.05 -9.31
C ALA A 102 -12.32 -1.81 -8.94
N SER A 103 -12.58 -1.55 -7.66
CA SER A 103 -13.94 -1.29 -7.16
C SER A 103 -14.51 0.03 -7.67
N SER A 104 -13.70 1.08 -7.79
CA SER A 104 -14.14 2.39 -8.28
C SER A 104 -14.50 2.37 -9.76
N THR A 105 -13.67 1.74 -10.58
CA THR A 105 -13.89 1.60 -12.03
C THR A 105 -15.10 0.73 -12.34
N ARG A 106 -15.27 -0.38 -11.63
CA ARG A 106 -16.48 -1.22 -11.71
C ARG A 106 -17.73 -0.48 -11.23
N SER A 107 -17.65 0.29 -10.13
CA SER A 107 -18.79 1.06 -9.63
C SER A 107 -19.26 2.10 -10.65
N ALA A 108 -18.34 2.80 -11.31
CA ALA A 108 -18.67 3.75 -12.36
C ALA A 108 -19.35 3.05 -13.56
N ALA A 109 -18.90 1.86 -13.94
CA ALA A 109 -19.52 1.05 -14.98
C ALA A 109 -20.97 0.65 -14.60
N ILE A 110 -21.19 0.20 -13.37
CA ILE A 110 -22.53 -0.15 -12.85
C ILE A 110 -23.49 1.03 -13.00
N PHE A 111 -23.10 2.24 -12.58
CA PHE A 111 -23.95 3.42 -12.72
C PHE A 111 -24.18 3.86 -14.16
N SER A 112 -23.29 3.47 -15.08
CA SER A 112 -23.43 3.76 -16.51
C SER A 112 -24.43 2.84 -17.22
N GLY A 113 -24.95 1.81 -16.52
CA GLY A 113 -25.94 0.89 -17.08
C GLY A 113 -25.40 -0.01 -18.20
N VAL A 114 -24.07 -0.19 -18.28
CA VAL A 114 -23.45 -1.08 -19.26
C VAL A 114 -23.62 -2.54 -18.88
N SER A 115 -23.33 -3.45 -19.82
CA SER A 115 -23.43 -4.89 -19.56
C SER A 115 -22.48 -5.35 -18.44
N THR A 116 -22.84 -6.43 -17.73
CA THR A 116 -22.00 -7.06 -16.69
C THR A 116 -20.60 -7.42 -17.20
N ALA A 117 -20.48 -7.83 -18.48
CA ALA A 117 -19.20 -8.11 -19.10
C ALA A 117 -18.28 -6.87 -19.13
N VAL A 118 -18.83 -5.69 -19.42
CA VAL A 118 -18.08 -4.43 -19.39
C VAL A 118 -17.75 -4.03 -17.96
N CYS A 119 -18.66 -4.23 -17.00
CA CYS A 119 -18.36 -3.98 -15.58
C CYS A 119 -17.16 -4.81 -15.10
N GLU A 120 -17.07 -6.08 -15.52
CA GLU A 120 -15.95 -6.95 -15.18
C GLU A 120 -14.64 -6.54 -15.88
N GLN A 121 -14.71 -6.14 -17.15
CA GLN A 121 -13.55 -5.57 -17.85
C GLN A 121 -13.02 -4.31 -17.16
N MET A 122 -13.92 -3.45 -16.66
CA MET A 122 -13.54 -2.25 -15.92
C MET A 122 -12.91 -2.61 -14.56
N TYR A 123 -13.42 -3.63 -13.88
CA TYR A 123 -12.82 -4.15 -12.65
C TYR A 123 -11.38 -4.63 -12.89
N GLU A 124 -11.18 -5.48 -13.90
CA GLU A 124 -9.85 -5.99 -14.26
C GLU A 124 -8.91 -4.87 -14.71
N TYR A 125 -9.40 -3.88 -15.44
CA TYR A 125 -8.62 -2.68 -15.77
C TYR A 125 -8.12 -1.99 -14.50
N GLY A 126 -9.03 -1.67 -13.56
CA GLY A 126 -8.66 -1.00 -12.30
C GLY A 126 -7.71 -1.84 -11.43
N ARG A 127 -7.92 -3.16 -11.39
CA ARG A 127 -7.06 -4.12 -10.67
C ARG A 127 -5.65 -4.12 -11.24
N ASN A 128 -5.49 -4.31 -12.54
CA ASN A 128 -4.18 -4.38 -13.17
C ASN A 128 -3.45 -3.03 -13.14
N LEU A 129 -4.18 -1.92 -13.30
CA LEU A 129 -3.62 -0.57 -13.16
C LEU A 129 -3.10 -0.34 -11.73
N GLY A 130 -3.88 -0.70 -10.71
CA GLY A 130 -3.48 -0.52 -9.32
C GLY A 130 -2.28 -1.38 -8.91
N LEU A 131 -2.22 -2.63 -9.38
CA LEU A 131 -1.06 -3.50 -9.15
C LEU A 131 0.19 -2.95 -9.86
N SER A 132 0.06 -2.52 -11.11
CA SER A 132 1.16 -1.92 -11.86
C SER A 132 1.66 -0.64 -11.20
N PHE A 133 0.74 0.20 -10.70
CA PHE A 133 1.08 1.41 -9.96
C PHE A 133 1.91 1.10 -8.71
N GLN A 134 1.51 0.09 -7.92
CA GLN A 134 2.26 -0.30 -6.72
C GLN A 134 3.64 -0.85 -7.04
N VAL A 135 3.75 -1.73 -8.05
CA VAL A 135 5.06 -2.28 -8.46
C VAL A 135 6.00 -1.17 -8.90
N VAL A 136 5.50 -0.17 -9.64
CA VAL A 136 6.31 0.99 -10.03
C VAL A 136 6.72 1.80 -8.80
N ASP A 137 5.81 2.10 -7.87
CA ASP A 137 6.12 2.83 -6.64
C ASP A 137 7.23 2.15 -5.82
N ASP A 138 7.15 0.82 -5.70
CA ASP A 138 8.16 0.02 -5.00
C ASP A 138 9.53 0.05 -5.71
N ILE A 139 9.56 0.05 -7.05
CA ILE A 139 10.82 0.21 -7.81
C ILE A 139 11.39 1.62 -7.62
N LEU A 140 10.54 2.65 -7.55
CA LEU A 140 10.97 4.03 -7.33
C LEU A 140 11.58 4.23 -5.94
N ASP A 141 11.13 3.49 -4.91
CA ASP A 141 11.73 3.52 -3.56
C ASP A 141 13.22 3.18 -3.56
N PHE A 142 13.69 2.36 -4.52
CA PHE A 142 15.10 2.02 -4.68
C PHE A 142 15.83 2.94 -5.68
N THR A 143 15.16 3.41 -6.73
CA THR A 143 15.83 4.03 -7.89
C THR A 143 15.87 5.56 -7.88
N GLN A 144 14.97 6.23 -7.14
CA GLN A 144 14.91 7.69 -7.12
C GLN A 144 15.76 8.31 -6.01
N SER A 145 16.17 9.57 -6.21
CA SER A 145 16.85 10.33 -5.16
C SER A 145 15.89 10.70 -4.03
N ALA A 146 16.43 10.88 -2.83
CA ALA A 146 15.65 11.28 -1.65
C ALA A 146 14.91 12.62 -1.87
N GLU A 147 15.45 13.54 -2.69
CA GLU A 147 14.76 14.80 -3.01
C GLU A 147 13.51 14.61 -3.87
N GLN A 148 13.48 13.58 -4.73
CA GLN A 148 12.35 13.30 -5.61
C GLN A 148 11.26 12.48 -4.91
N LEU A 149 11.65 11.55 -4.04
CA LEU A 149 10.73 10.71 -3.25
C LEU A 149 10.11 11.46 -2.07
N GLY A 150 10.79 12.48 -1.53
CA GLY A 150 10.39 13.14 -0.28
C GLY A 150 10.55 12.26 0.96
N LYS A 151 11.17 11.08 0.82
CA LYS A 151 11.58 10.13 1.87
C LYS A 151 12.96 9.55 1.50
N PRO A 152 13.76 9.03 2.46
CA PRO A 152 15.00 8.33 2.15
C PRO A 152 14.75 7.14 1.22
N ALA A 153 15.66 6.88 0.27
CA ALA A 153 15.60 5.67 -0.56
C ALA A 153 15.72 4.41 0.31
N GLY A 154 15.06 3.32 -0.11
CA GLY A 154 15.02 2.06 0.63
C GLY A 154 14.24 2.13 1.96
N SER A 155 13.32 3.10 2.08
CA SER A 155 12.54 3.29 3.30
C SER A 155 11.64 2.09 3.63
N ASP A 156 11.13 1.42 2.61
CA ASP A 156 10.31 0.21 2.78
C ASP A 156 11.16 -0.93 3.32
N LEU A 157 12.34 -1.15 2.72
CA LEU A 157 13.29 -2.15 3.18
C LEU A 157 13.76 -1.87 4.63
N ALA A 158 14.07 -0.62 4.96
CA ALA A 158 14.50 -0.23 6.30
C ALA A 158 13.48 -0.54 7.40
N LYS A 159 12.18 -0.54 7.06
CA LYS A 159 11.08 -0.91 7.96
C LYS A 159 10.76 -2.41 7.94
N GLY A 160 11.49 -3.20 7.15
CA GLY A 160 11.24 -4.63 6.97
C GLY A 160 10.10 -4.96 6.01
N ASN A 161 9.54 -3.97 5.30
CA ASN A 161 8.53 -4.22 4.27
C ASN A 161 9.23 -4.72 3.00
N LEU A 162 9.26 -6.03 2.81
CA LEU A 162 9.92 -6.63 1.65
C LEU A 162 9.00 -6.50 0.42
N THR A 163 9.39 -5.63 -0.51
CA THR A 163 8.66 -5.37 -1.77
C THR A 163 9.24 -6.20 -2.93
N ALA A 164 8.60 -6.13 -4.10
CA ALA A 164 8.97 -6.95 -5.26
C ALA A 164 10.49 -6.95 -5.57
N PRO A 165 11.20 -5.80 -5.63
CA PRO A 165 12.66 -5.81 -5.86
C PRO A 165 13.44 -6.69 -4.88
N VAL A 166 13.08 -6.64 -3.59
CA VAL A 166 13.74 -7.43 -2.54
C VAL A 166 13.41 -8.92 -2.67
N ILE A 167 12.15 -9.25 -2.96
CA ILE A 167 11.69 -10.64 -3.15
C ILE A 167 12.44 -11.29 -4.32
N PHE A 168 12.67 -10.56 -5.41
CA PHE A 168 13.48 -11.06 -6.53
C PHE A 168 14.96 -11.20 -6.14
N ALA A 169 15.53 -10.19 -5.46
CA ALA A 169 16.93 -10.22 -5.03
C ALA A 169 17.23 -11.40 -4.06
N LEU A 170 16.29 -11.74 -3.18
CA LEU A 170 16.39 -12.87 -2.25
C LEU A 170 16.52 -14.23 -2.95
N GLN A 171 16.04 -14.36 -4.20
CA GLN A 171 16.20 -15.59 -4.98
C GLN A 171 17.64 -15.81 -5.45
N GLU A 172 18.41 -14.74 -5.57
CA GLU A 172 19.77 -14.77 -6.12
C GLU A 172 20.87 -14.59 -5.07
N SER A 173 20.55 -13.93 -3.94
CA SER A 173 21.54 -13.51 -2.93
C SER A 173 21.20 -14.04 -1.54
N PRO A 174 21.73 -15.21 -1.14
CA PRO A 174 21.56 -15.74 0.23
C PRO A 174 22.09 -14.80 1.32
N GLU A 175 23.12 -13.99 1.03
CA GLU A 175 23.66 -12.97 1.94
C GLU A 175 22.62 -11.90 2.31
N LEU A 176 21.70 -11.57 1.39
CA LEU A 176 20.63 -10.60 1.65
C LEU A 176 19.70 -11.08 2.78
N ARG A 177 19.43 -12.39 2.85
CA ARG A 177 18.62 -13.00 3.91
C ARG A 177 19.26 -12.78 5.27
N GLU A 178 20.56 -13.05 5.40
CA GLU A 178 21.28 -12.87 6.68
C GLU A 178 21.24 -11.41 7.15
N ILE A 179 21.35 -10.45 6.22
CA ILE A 179 21.27 -9.03 6.53
C ILE A 179 19.86 -8.64 7.02
N ILE A 180 18.81 -9.09 6.33
CA ILE A 180 17.42 -8.79 6.68
C ILE A 180 17.03 -9.44 8.00
N ASP A 181 17.40 -10.72 8.22
CA ASP A 181 17.10 -11.47 9.46
C ASP A 181 17.79 -10.83 10.68
N SER A 182 18.87 -10.07 10.47
CA SER A 182 19.53 -9.28 11.52
C SER A 182 18.85 -7.94 11.83
N GLU A 183 17.76 -7.61 11.12
CA GLU A 183 17.02 -6.34 11.19
C GLU A 183 17.93 -5.11 11.07
N PHE A 184 18.96 -5.21 10.24
CA PHE A 184 19.95 -4.15 10.00
C PHE A 184 20.66 -3.64 11.27
N CYS A 185 20.90 -4.53 12.24
CA CYS A 185 21.51 -4.16 13.52
C CYS A 185 22.94 -3.59 13.39
N ASP A 186 23.68 -4.00 12.35
CA ASP A 186 25.02 -3.52 12.07
C ASP A 186 25.03 -2.20 11.28
N THR A 187 25.99 -1.33 11.61
CA THR A 187 26.16 -0.06 10.88
C THR A 187 26.48 -0.31 9.40
N GLY A 188 25.65 0.21 8.50
CA GLY A 188 25.84 0.09 7.05
C GLY A 188 25.23 -1.16 6.40
N SER A 189 24.63 -2.05 7.20
CA SER A 189 23.93 -3.26 6.72
C SER A 189 22.78 -2.92 5.76
N LEU A 190 22.00 -1.89 6.04
CA LEU A 190 20.93 -1.41 5.13
C LEU A 190 21.49 -0.97 3.77
N SER A 191 22.60 -0.24 3.75
CA SER A 191 23.25 0.18 2.50
C SER A 191 23.76 -1.03 1.70
N ALA A 192 24.35 -2.02 2.37
CA ALA A 192 24.79 -3.25 1.73
C ALA A 192 23.61 -4.05 1.14
N ALA A 193 22.48 -4.12 1.86
CA ALA A 193 21.26 -4.75 1.36
C ALA A 193 20.71 -4.02 0.12
N MET A 194 20.66 -2.69 0.11
CA MET A 194 20.27 -1.92 -1.07
C MET A 194 21.20 -2.17 -2.27
N GLU A 195 22.51 -2.26 -2.05
CA GLU A 195 23.47 -2.60 -3.12
C GLU A 195 23.29 -4.02 -3.65
N LEU A 196 22.90 -4.99 -2.81
CA LEU A 196 22.56 -6.34 -3.26
C LEU A 196 21.31 -6.34 -4.13
N VAL A 197 20.26 -5.62 -3.72
CA VAL A 197 19.03 -5.47 -4.50
C VAL A 197 19.33 -4.85 -5.87
N HIS A 198 20.09 -3.75 -5.92
CA HIS A 198 20.48 -3.12 -7.20
C HIS A 198 21.33 -4.00 -8.11
N ARG A 199 22.12 -4.92 -7.56
CA ARG A 199 22.96 -5.83 -8.35
C ARG A 199 22.16 -6.98 -8.98
N SER A 200 21.00 -7.30 -8.44
CA SER A 200 20.12 -8.37 -8.94
C SER A 200 19.34 -8.02 -10.21
N GLY A 201 19.44 -6.76 -10.68
CA GLY A 201 18.78 -6.27 -11.89
C GLY A 201 17.60 -5.35 -11.59
#